data_AF-A0A6L7WWJ1-F1
#
_entry.id   AF-A0A6L7WWJ1-F1
#
_cell.length_a   1.000
_cell.length_b   1.000
_cell.length_c   1.000
_cell.angle_alpha   90.00
_cell.angle_beta   90.00
_cell.angle_gamma   90.00
#
_symmetry.space_group_name_H-M   'P 1'
#
loop_
_entity.id
_entity.type
_entity.pdbx_description
1 polymer ?
#
loop_
_entity_poly.entity_id
_entity_poly.type
_entity_poly.pdbx_seq_one_letter_code
_entity_poly.pdbx_strand_id
1 'polypeptide(L)'
;MNIFLDESGSFASATKVNSWNAIAAYMAPEFEQRRLDEILTHLKHRSGAPRTRELKLRNVQEDAYFSFLRSLATLHGALFSVAADAGLNHDTEINIHKANQADKITEHKDKMLYESGRQGVQALSDQVRDLSPQLYIQLQCQMLLISNVITYGTLYFVQRCPRELGHFRWRIDQKNSTRTEFEKAFVSLTPGILQTIFVRDPLPMLKGADYTAFSRFEYSDKEAPTYLQTVYGIDEIGDDPSLNIGKIIGEDIKFADSTRSPGIQIADLLASGVRRVLRQNFKDNRQAAVLLGSLMPQRETGVPPVHLLGFSQKQQHIDDEVTALSRVMEVYSRPMFVQK
;
A
#
# COMPACT_ATOMS: atom_id res chain seq x y z
N MET A 1 -3.48 -15.14 1.74
CA MET A 1 -3.10 -14.02 0.85
C MET A 1 -1.63 -13.67 1.01
N ASN A 2 -0.89 -13.65 -0.10
CA ASN A 2 0.45 -13.07 -0.17
C ASN A 2 0.36 -11.61 -0.63
N ILE A 3 1.08 -10.71 0.03
CA ILE A 3 1.07 -9.28 -0.26
C ILE A 3 2.51 -8.83 -0.45
N PHE A 4 2.87 -8.49 -1.67
CA PHE A 4 4.22 -8.07 -2.04
C PHE A 4 4.26 -6.56 -2.24
N LEU A 5 5.22 -5.87 -1.63
CA LEU A 5 5.28 -4.41 -1.61
C LEU A 5 6.66 -3.91 -2.01
N ASP A 6 6.71 -2.96 -2.92
CA ASP A 6 7.94 -2.26 -3.31
C ASP A 6 7.62 -0.82 -3.78
N GLU A 7 8.64 0.03 -3.78
CA GLU A 7 8.61 1.40 -4.25
C GLU A 7 9.47 1.64 -5.51
N SER A 8 9.06 2.64 -6.29
CA SER A 8 9.82 3.12 -7.44
C SER A 8 9.97 4.64 -7.40
N GLY A 9 11.20 5.10 -7.62
CA GLY A 9 11.56 6.51 -7.61
C GLY A 9 12.14 6.99 -6.28
N SER A 10 12.46 8.28 -6.22
CA SER A 10 12.89 8.96 -5.00
C SER A 10 11.74 9.80 -4.48
N PHE A 11 11.53 9.78 -3.17
CA PHE A 11 10.60 10.66 -2.46
C PHE A 11 11.27 11.99 -2.03
N ALA A 12 12.53 12.22 -2.41
CA ALA A 12 13.18 13.51 -2.20
C ALA A 12 12.51 14.57 -3.07
N SER A 13 12.36 15.77 -2.51
CA SER A 13 11.81 16.94 -3.19
C SER A 13 12.51 17.21 -4.52
N ALA A 14 11.73 17.49 -5.57
CA ALA A 14 12.21 17.73 -6.91
C ALA A 14 11.90 19.16 -7.34
N THR A 15 12.72 19.73 -8.23
CA THR A 15 12.49 21.08 -8.77
C THR A 15 11.44 21.12 -9.89
N LYS A 16 11.04 19.96 -10.42
CA LYS A 16 10.09 19.83 -11.51
C LYS A 16 8.85 19.10 -11.05
N VAL A 17 7.68 19.66 -11.34
CA VAL A 17 6.39 18.95 -11.27
C VAL A 17 6.39 17.73 -12.19
N ASN A 18 5.44 16.82 -11.98
CA ASN A 18 5.37 15.50 -12.61
C ASN A 18 6.58 14.61 -12.30
N SER A 19 7.25 14.84 -11.16
CA SER A 19 8.36 14.01 -10.66
C SER A 19 7.87 12.83 -9.84
N TRP A 20 6.90 12.09 -10.38
CA TRP A 20 6.20 11.02 -9.66
C TRP A 20 7.13 9.95 -9.08
N ASN A 21 6.81 9.56 -7.85
CA ASN A 21 7.23 8.32 -7.20
C ASN A 21 5.97 7.48 -6.94
N ALA A 22 6.14 6.18 -6.78
CA ALA A 22 5.02 5.27 -6.57
C ALA A 22 5.43 4.13 -5.64
N ILE A 23 4.48 3.69 -4.82
CA ILE A 23 4.56 2.45 -4.07
C ILE A 23 3.43 1.57 -4.57
N ALA A 24 3.73 0.29 -4.79
CA ALA A 24 2.73 -0.67 -5.21
C ALA A 24 2.71 -1.86 -4.27
N ALA A 25 1.50 -2.39 -4.06
CA ALA A 25 1.29 -3.69 -3.46
C ALA A 25 0.61 -4.59 -4.48
N TYR A 26 1.13 -5.80 -4.66
CA TYR A 26 0.45 -6.86 -5.39
C TYR A 26 -0.04 -7.92 -4.40
N MET A 27 -1.36 -8.01 -4.23
CA MET A 27 -2.02 -8.94 -3.33
C MET A 27 -2.57 -10.11 -4.13
N ALA A 28 -2.12 -11.33 -3.84
CA ALA A 28 -2.49 -12.53 -4.58
C ALA A 28 -2.81 -13.72 -3.66
N PRO A 29 -3.74 -14.61 -4.05
CA PRO A 29 -3.94 -15.89 -3.38
C PRO A 29 -2.67 -16.74 -3.33
N GLU A 30 -2.50 -17.52 -2.27
CA GLU A 30 -1.33 -18.38 -2.10
C GLU A 30 -1.24 -19.44 -3.19
N PHE A 31 -2.38 -20.00 -3.61
CA PHE A 31 -2.43 -21.03 -4.65
C PHE A 31 -1.93 -20.55 -6.03
N GLU A 32 -1.81 -19.23 -6.26
CA GLU A 32 -1.31 -18.68 -7.54
C GLU A 32 0.20 -18.47 -7.57
N GLN A 33 0.92 -18.72 -6.47
CA GLN A 33 2.35 -18.43 -6.36
C GLN A 33 3.18 -19.04 -7.49
N ARG A 34 2.92 -20.31 -7.84
CA ARG A 34 3.62 -20.98 -8.95
C ARG A 34 3.38 -20.31 -10.30
N ARG A 35 2.15 -19.85 -10.57
CA ARG A 35 1.81 -19.16 -11.83
C ARG A 35 2.47 -17.79 -11.92
N LEU A 36 2.58 -17.07 -10.79
CA LEU A 36 3.33 -15.82 -10.71
C LEU A 36 4.81 -16.03 -11.06
N ASP A 37 5.43 -17.07 -10.52
CA ASP A 37 6.83 -17.42 -10.80
C ASP A 37 7.03 -17.76 -12.28
N GLU A 38 6.10 -18.49 -12.89
CA GLU A 38 6.11 -18.84 -14.31
C GLU A 38 6.00 -17.59 -15.21
N ILE A 39 5.08 -16.67 -14.89
CA ILE A 39 4.90 -15.40 -15.63
C ILE A 39 6.17 -14.53 -15.54
N LEU A 40 6.75 -14.37 -14.34
CA LEU A 40 7.99 -13.61 -14.18
C LEU A 40 9.15 -14.28 -14.91
N THR A 41 9.26 -15.62 -14.84
CA THR A 41 10.30 -16.37 -15.54
C THR A 41 10.19 -16.19 -17.05
N HIS A 42 8.98 -16.19 -17.59
CA HIS A 42 8.75 -15.92 -19.01
C HIS A 42 9.19 -14.51 -19.40
N LEU A 43 8.87 -13.49 -18.59
CA LEU A 43 9.33 -12.13 -18.82
C LEU A 43 10.86 -12.02 -18.78
N LYS A 44 11.52 -12.67 -17.81
CA LYS A 44 12.99 -12.71 -17.72
C LYS A 44 13.62 -13.32 -18.97
N HIS A 45 13.07 -14.45 -19.43
CA HIS A 45 13.51 -15.11 -20.66
C HIS A 45 13.38 -14.18 -21.87
N ARG A 46 12.21 -13.54 -22.06
CA ARG A 46 11.99 -12.57 -23.16
C ARG A 46 12.93 -11.36 -23.08
N SER A 47 13.40 -11.01 -21.88
CA SER A 47 14.32 -9.89 -21.64
C SER A 47 15.80 -10.30 -21.65
N GLY A 48 16.12 -11.57 -21.95
CA GLY A 48 17.49 -12.10 -21.93
C GLY A 48 18.14 -12.11 -20.54
N ALA A 49 17.35 -12.04 -19.46
CA ALA A 49 17.85 -12.01 -18.09
C ALA A 49 17.87 -13.42 -17.47
N PRO A 50 18.93 -13.80 -16.74
CA PRO A 50 18.97 -15.08 -16.05
C PRO A 50 17.98 -15.10 -14.88
N ARG A 51 17.50 -16.30 -14.51
CA ARG A 51 16.50 -16.47 -13.43
C ARG A 51 16.94 -15.88 -12.09
N THR A 52 18.23 -15.97 -11.78
CA THR A 52 18.85 -15.50 -10.53
C THR A 52 19.02 -13.99 -10.45
N ARG A 53 18.93 -13.28 -11.58
CA ARG A 53 19.08 -11.82 -11.60
C ARG A 53 17.72 -11.16 -11.44
N GLU A 54 17.71 -10.11 -10.64
CA GLU A 54 16.56 -9.21 -10.53
C GLU A 54 16.32 -8.47 -11.87
N LEU A 55 15.08 -8.44 -12.31
CA LEU A 55 14.70 -7.76 -13.55
C LEU A 55 14.14 -6.37 -13.23
N LYS A 56 14.79 -5.33 -13.76
CA LYS A 56 14.31 -3.94 -13.64
C LYS A 56 13.58 -3.52 -14.91
N LEU A 57 12.49 -2.77 -14.77
CA LEU A 57 11.64 -2.34 -15.89
C LEU A 57 12.40 -1.61 -17.01
N ARG A 58 13.44 -0.84 -16.67
CA ARG A 58 14.31 -0.15 -17.65
C ARG A 58 15.02 -1.10 -18.63
N ASN A 59 15.16 -2.37 -18.28
CA ASN A 59 15.80 -3.41 -19.09
C ASN A 59 14.78 -4.28 -19.85
N VAL A 60 13.48 -3.94 -19.77
CA VAL A 60 12.39 -4.71 -20.37
C VAL A 60 11.84 -3.93 -21.56
N GLN A 61 11.71 -4.61 -22.70
CA GLN A 61 11.05 -4.04 -23.88
C GLN A 61 9.56 -3.87 -23.61
N GLU A 62 8.97 -2.81 -24.16
CA GLU A 62 7.59 -2.41 -23.85
C GLU A 62 6.57 -3.49 -24.22
N ASP A 63 6.75 -4.17 -25.35
CA ASP A 63 5.89 -5.28 -25.79
C ASP A 63 5.95 -6.48 -24.84
N ALA A 64 7.15 -6.78 -24.30
CA ALA A 64 7.35 -7.83 -23.32
C ALA A 64 6.68 -7.46 -21.98
N TYR A 65 6.80 -6.20 -21.56
CA TYR A 65 6.13 -5.70 -20.35
C TYR A 65 4.60 -5.74 -20.49
N PHE A 66 4.05 -5.34 -21.63
CA PHE A 66 2.61 -5.41 -21.88
C PHE A 66 2.10 -6.84 -21.92
N SER A 67 2.86 -7.78 -22.51
CA SER A 67 2.55 -9.21 -22.45
C SER A 67 2.56 -9.76 -21.02
N PHE A 68 3.48 -9.28 -20.19
CA PHE A 68 3.54 -9.62 -18.76
C PHE A 68 2.29 -9.12 -18.01
N LEU A 69 1.89 -7.85 -18.19
CA LEU A 69 0.67 -7.31 -17.58
C LEU A 69 -0.59 -8.08 -18.01
N ARG A 70 -0.71 -8.43 -19.30
CA ARG A 70 -1.82 -9.27 -19.79
C ARG A 70 -1.83 -10.65 -19.13
N SER A 71 -0.65 -11.24 -18.91
CA SER A 71 -0.55 -12.55 -18.26
C SER A 71 -0.96 -12.47 -16.79
N LEU A 72 -0.51 -11.43 -16.06
CA LEU A 72 -0.96 -11.16 -14.69
C LEU A 72 -2.48 -10.91 -14.63
N ALA A 73 -3.05 -10.27 -15.65
CA ALA A 73 -4.48 -10.00 -15.70
C ALA A 73 -5.34 -11.27 -15.78
N THR A 74 -4.77 -12.42 -16.16
CA THR A 74 -5.44 -13.73 -16.12
C THR A 74 -5.45 -14.40 -14.74
N LEU A 75 -4.78 -13.79 -13.75
CA LEU A 75 -4.71 -14.26 -12.37
C LEU A 75 -5.71 -13.53 -11.48
N HIS A 76 -5.97 -14.08 -10.29
CA HIS A 76 -6.86 -13.50 -9.30
C HIS A 76 -6.22 -12.34 -8.53
N GLY A 77 -4.89 -12.23 -8.53
CA GLY A 77 -4.18 -11.15 -7.84
C GLY A 77 -4.56 -9.73 -8.30
N ALA A 78 -4.40 -8.77 -7.39
CA ALA A 78 -4.81 -7.38 -7.56
C ALA A 78 -3.67 -6.41 -7.21
N LEU A 79 -3.56 -5.33 -7.98
CA LEU A 79 -2.62 -4.23 -7.80
C LEU A 79 -3.28 -3.09 -7.03
N PHE A 80 -2.57 -2.58 -6.02
CA PHE A 80 -2.88 -1.35 -5.30
C PHE A 80 -1.70 -0.41 -5.42
N SER A 81 -1.93 0.89 -5.57
CA SER A 81 -0.83 1.84 -5.66
C SER A 81 -1.16 3.19 -5.05
N VAL A 82 -0.13 3.78 -4.42
CA VAL A 82 -0.11 5.16 -3.96
C VAL A 82 1.05 5.86 -4.65
N ALA A 83 0.85 7.07 -5.15
CA ALA A 83 1.88 7.87 -5.80
C ALA A 83 1.91 9.27 -5.23
N ALA A 84 3.08 9.90 -5.20
CA ALA A 84 3.24 11.29 -4.83
C ALA A 84 4.11 12.03 -5.86
N ASP A 85 3.81 13.30 -6.08
CA ASP A 85 4.63 14.14 -6.95
C ASP A 85 5.70 14.85 -6.10
N ALA A 86 6.96 14.45 -6.28
CA ALA A 86 8.09 15.10 -5.60
C ALA A 86 8.24 16.58 -5.97
N GLY A 87 7.70 17.03 -7.11
CA GLY A 87 7.71 18.44 -7.50
C GLY A 87 6.67 19.31 -6.81
N LEU A 88 5.63 18.70 -6.23
CA LEU A 88 4.55 19.40 -5.51
C LEU A 88 4.69 19.28 -3.99
N ASN A 89 5.54 18.38 -3.51
CA ASN A 89 5.76 18.16 -2.08
C ASN A 89 7.00 18.95 -1.63
N HIS A 90 6.78 20.17 -1.14
CA HIS A 90 7.86 21.02 -0.65
C HIS A 90 8.23 20.71 0.81
N ASP A 91 9.52 20.75 1.13
CA ASP A 91 10.06 20.43 2.45
C ASP A 91 9.37 21.21 3.59
N THR A 92 8.98 22.47 3.35
CA THR A 92 8.29 23.30 4.34
C THR A 92 6.94 22.70 4.75
N GLU A 93 6.10 22.33 3.77
CA GLU A 93 4.77 21.76 4.04
C GLU A 93 4.89 20.35 4.65
N ILE A 94 5.86 19.56 4.18
CA ILE A 94 6.17 18.24 4.73
C ILE A 94 6.58 18.36 6.20
N ASN A 95 7.49 19.28 6.53
CA ASN A 95 7.98 19.45 7.90
C ASN A 95 6.89 19.97 8.84
N ILE A 96 6.01 20.87 8.37
CA ILE A 96 4.83 21.30 9.15
C ILE A 96 3.93 20.11 9.44
N HIS A 97 3.57 19.32 8.41
CA HIS A 97 2.73 18.14 8.60
C HIS A 97 3.39 17.12 9.53
N LYS A 98 4.69 16.86 9.38
CA LYS A 98 5.48 15.95 10.23
C LYS A 98 5.51 16.41 11.69
N ALA A 99 5.77 17.68 11.94
CA ALA A 99 5.78 18.24 13.29
C ALA A 99 4.39 18.12 13.94
N ASN A 100 3.33 18.47 13.21
CA ASN A 100 1.95 18.35 13.70
C ASN A 100 1.60 16.90 14.05
N GLN A 101 2.00 15.92 13.24
CA GLN A 101 1.75 14.50 13.55
C GLN A 101 2.51 14.05 14.80
N ALA A 102 3.77 14.46 14.96
CA ALA A 102 4.54 14.14 16.16
C ALA A 102 3.92 14.75 17.42
N ASP A 103 3.46 16.00 17.35
CA ASP A 103 2.77 16.67 18.45
C ASP A 103 1.48 15.93 18.82
N LYS A 104 0.71 15.50 17.83
CA LYS A 104 -0.54 14.74 18.03
C LYS A 104 -0.31 13.39 18.72
N ILE A 105 0.82 12.73 18.48
CA ILE A 105 1.17 11.48 19.19
C ILE A 105 1.31 11.71 20.70
N THR A 106 1.77 12.90 21.12
CA THR A 106 2.01 13.21 22.55
C THR A 106 0.92 14.04 23.22
N GLU A 107 -0.12 14.47 22.48
CA GLU A 107 -1.18 15.37 22.94
C GLU A 107 -1.91 14.89 24.21
N HIS A 108 -1.99 13.58 24.42
CA HIS A 108 -2.68 12.97 25.57
C HIS A 108 -1.75 12.09 26.42
N LYS A 109 -0.43 12.29 26.31
CA LYS A 109 0.59 11.54 27.06
C LYS A 109 0.39 11.65 28.58
N ASP A 110 -0.05 12.80 29.06
CA ASP A 110 -0.34 13.08 30.46
C ASP A 110 -1.50 12.23 31.02
N LYS A 111 -2.49 11.90 30.19
CA LYS A 111 -3.65 11.07 30.56
C LYS A 111 -3.32 9.58 30.73
N MET A 112 -2.15 9.14 30.27
CA MET A 112 -1.76 7.73 30.34
C MET A 112 -1.44 7.32 31.79
N LEU A 113 -1.93 6.15 32.20
CA LEU A 113 -1.74 5.61 33.55
C LEU A 113 -0.31 5.10 33.80
N TYR A 114 0.31 4.47 32.78
CA TYR A 114 1.59 3.78 32.91
C TYR A 114 2.74 4.60 32.32
N GLU A 115 3.83 4.71 33.08
CA GLU A 115 5.03 5.43 32.65
C GLU A 115 5.68 4.82 31.40
N SER A 116 5.66 3.49 31.28
CA SER A 116 6.13 2.80 30.07
C SER A 116 5.34 3.21 28.83
N GLY A 117 4.03 3.43 28.96
CA GLY A 117 3.18 3.95 27.88
C GLY A 117 3.57 5.37 27.50
N ARG A 118 3.81 6.24 28.49
CA ARG A 118 4.27 7.62 28.25
C ARG A 118 5.61 7.67 27.52
N GLN A 119 6.55 6.83 27.93
CA GLN A 119 7.85 6.69 27.26
C GLN A 119 7.69 6.15 25.84
N GLY A 120 6.79 5.17 25.65
CA GLY A 120 6.47 4.61 24.33
C GLY A 120 5.94 5.66 23.36
N VAL A 121 4.93 6.45 23.74
CA VAL A 121 4.39 7.50 22.86
C VAL A 121 5.39 8.62 22.59
N GLN A 122 6.24 8.94 23.58
CA GLN A 122 7.34 9.89 23.37
C GLN A 122 8.32 9.37 22.32
N ALA A 123 8.77 8.12 22.46
CA ALA A 123 9.68 7.50 21.51
C ALA A 123 9.09 7.44 20.10
N LEU A 124 7.79 7.19 19.95
CA LEU A 124 7.11 7.23 18.65
C LEU A 124 7.09 8.64 18.05
N SER A 125 6.79 9.66 18.86
CA SER A 125 6.84 11.06 18.41
C SER A 125 8.25 11.45 17.96
N ASP A 126 9.26 11.09 18.74
CA ASP A 126 10.66 11.38 18.42
C ASP A 126 11.09 10.68 17.13
N GLN A 127 10.71 9.40 16.95
CA GLN A 127 10.92 8.67 15.69
C GLN A 127 10.30 9.41 14.50
N VAL A 128 9.08 9.92 14.61
CA VAL A 128 8.44 10.69 13.53
C VAL A 128 9.21 11.98 13.25
N ARG A 129 9.67 12.70 14.29
CA ARG A 129 10.44 13.94 14.14
C ARG A 129 11.77 13.71 13.44
N ASP A 130 12.44 12.60 13.74
CA ASP A 130 13.77 12.27 13.25
C ASP A 130 13.78 11.76 11.79
N LEU A 131 12.62 11.37 11.24
CA LEU A 131 12.54 11.00 9.83
C LEU A 131 12.90 12.16 8.91
N SER A 132 13.76 11.91 7.93
CA SER A 132 13.97 12.87 6.83
C SER A 132 12.66 13.10 6.07
N PRO A 133 12.47 14.27 5.42
CA PRO A 133 11.26 14.54 4.63
C PRO A 133 10.94 13.43 3.62
N GLN A 134 11.96 12.91 2.94
CA GLN A 134 11.85 11.80 2.00
C GLN A 134 11.28 10.52 2.66
N LEU A 135 11.87 10.10 3.79
CA LEU A 135 11.44 8.89 4.49
C LEU A 135 10.04 9.06 5.08
N TYR A 136 9.69 10.27 5.51
CA TYR A 136 8.36 10.58 6.01
C TYR A 136 7.29 10.49 4.92
N ILE A 137 7.54 11.03 3.72
CA ILE A 137 6.61 10.88 2.58
C ILE A 137 6.44 9.39 2.25
N GLN A 138 7.54 8.64 2.19
CA GLN A 138 7.52 7.21 1.92
C GLN A 138 6.68 6.46 2.97
N LEU A 139 6.86 6.77 4.26
CA LEU A 139 6.06 6.19 5.35
C LEU A 139 4.57 6.44 5.13
N GLN A 140 4.18 7.70 4.88
CA GLN A 140 2.76 8.06 4.67
C GLN A 140 2.16 7.36 3.45
N CYS A 141 2.91 7.27 2.35
CA CYS A 141 2.47 6.52 1.16
C CYS A 141 2.29 5.03 1.47
N GLN A 142 3.20 4.41 2.23
CA GLN A 142 3.09 3.00 2.61
C GLN A 142 1.90 2.77 3.58
N MET A 143 1.69 3.65 4.55
CA MET A 143 0.54 3.55 5.47
C MET A 143 -0.78 3.58 4.72
N LEU A 144 -0.92 4.52 3.78
CA LEU A 144 -2.10 4.66 2.94
C LEU A 144 -2.28 3.49 1.97
N LEU A 145 -1.17 2.95 1.44
CA LEU A 145 -1.23 1.75 0.60
C LEU A 145 -1.73 0.55 1.40
N ILE A 146 -1.23 0.37 2.61
CA ILE A 146 -1.63 -0.73 3.49
C ILE A 146 -3.10 -0.60 3.87
N SER A 147 -3.57 0.59 4.25
CA SER A 147 -4.99 0.79 4.52
C SER A 147 -5.85 0.46 3.29
N ASN A 148 -5.44 0.88 2.09
CA ASN A 148 -6.15 0.53 0.85
C ASN A 148 -6.16 -0.98 0.58
N VAL A 149 -5.05 -1.68 0.83
CA VAL A 149 -4.96 -3.14 0.67
C VAL A 149 -5.89 -3.85 1.64
N ILE A 150 -5.95 -3.42 2.90
CA ILE A 150 -6.87 -4.01 3.88
C ILE A 150 -8.32 -3.71 3.48
N THR A 151 -8.65 -2.45 3.19
CA THR A 151 -10.01 -2.03 2.81
C THR A 151 -10.49 -2.70 1.54
N TYR A 152 -9.86 -2.37 0.42
CA TYR A 152 -10.33 -2.78 -0.89
C TYR A 152 -9.91 -4.22 -1.22
N GLY A 153 -8.76 -4.69 -0.71
CA GLY A 153 -8.36 -6.08 -0.87
C GLY A 153 -9.28 -7.04 -0.14
N THR A 154 -9.66 -6.76 1.11
CA THR A 154 -10.61 -7.62 1.85
C THR A 154 -11.96 -7.68 1.13
N LEU A 155 -12.52 -6.52 0.76
CA LEU A 155 -13.77 -6.45 -0.03
C LEU A 155 -13.69 -7.21 -1.36
N TYR A 156 -12.57 -7.07 -2.07
CA TYR A 156 -12.39 -7.69 -3.37
C TYR A 156 -12.25 -9.22 -3.26
N PHE A 157 -11.46 -9.70 -2.30
CA PHE A 157 -11.13 -11.12 -2.17
C PHE A 157 -12.15 -11.93 -1.37
N VAL A 158 -12.96 -11.32 -0.48
CA VAL A 158 -14.00 -12.08 0.25
C VAL A 158 -15.04 -12.68 -0.72
N GLN A 159 -15.27 -12.02 -1.85
CA GLN A 159 -16.21 -12.48 -2.88
C GLN A 159 -15.61 -13.54 -3.83
N ARG A 160 -14.28 -13.70 -3.85
CA ARG A 160 -13.56 -14.46 -4.89
C ARG A 160 -12.75 -15.62 -4.32
N CYS A 161 -12.02 -15.36 -3.25
CA CYS A 161 -11.14 -16.31 -2.57
C CYS A 161 -11.24 -16.12 -1.05
N PRO A 162 -12.44 -16.25 -0.42
CA PRO A 162 -12.65 -15.90 0.99
C PRO A 162 -11.71 -16.66 1.95
N ARG A 163 -11.44 -17.94 1.67
CA ARG A 163 -10.54 -18.78 2.49
C ARG A 163 -9.12 -18.23 2.58
N GLU A 164 -8.66 -17.51 1.56
CA GLU A 164 -7.31 -16.96 1.53
C GLU A 164 -7.14 -15.77 2.48
N LEU A 165 -8.24 -15.12 2.87
CA LEU A 165 -8.24 -13.99 3.80
C LEU A 165 -7.96 -14.41 5.24
N GLY A 166 -7.78 -15.69 5.56
CA GLY A 166 -7.35 -16.11 6.89
C GLY A 166 -5.88 -15.82 7.19
N HIS A 167 -5.06 -15.50 6.19
CA HIS A 167 -3.65 -15.18 6.40
C HIS A 167 -3.20 -14.02 5.52
N PHE A 168 -2.62 -12.99 6.13
CA PHE A 168 -2.02 -11.84 5.46
C PHE A 168 -0.50 -11.94 5.58
N ARG A 169 0.17 -12.31 4.47
CA ARG A 169 1.62 -12.50 4.44
C ARG A 169 2.29 -11.34 3.72
N TRP A 170 2.80 -10.40 4.49
CA TRP A 170 3.45 -9.18 3.99
C TRP A 170 4.92 -9.48 3.66
N ARG A 171 5.30 -9.18 2.42
CA ARG A 171 6.66 -9.33 1.89
C ARG A 171 7.09 -7.99 1.32
N ILE A 172 7.91 -7.28 2.06
CA ILE A 172 8.36 -5.93 1.73
C ILE A 172 9.80 -6.02 1.20
N ASP A 173 10.10 -5.32 0.11
CA ASP A 173 11.46 -5.26 -0.42
C ASP A 173 12.44 -4.71 0.63
N GLN A 174 13.53 -5.43 0.85
CA GLN A 174 14.57 -5.02 1.77
C GLN A 174 15.61 -4.17 1.04
N LYS A 175 15.66 -2.86 1.31
CA LYS A 175 16.57 -1.93 0.61
C LYS A 175 18.05 -2.07 1.02
N ASN A 176 18.36 -2.59 2.22
CA ASN A 176 19.73 -2.81 2.72
C ASN A 176 19.83 -4.07 3.60
N SER A 177 20.98 -4.72 3.66
CA SER A 177 21.19 -5.97 4.44
C SER A 177 21.05 -5.81 5.96
N THR A 178 21.18 -4.59 6.49
CA THR A 178 20.84 -4.23 7.87
C THR A 178 19.46 -3.59 7.93
N ARG A 179 18.65 -3.95 8.94
CA ARG A 179 17.36 -3.27 9.16
C ARG A 179 17.59 -1.78 9.28
N THR A 180 17.06 -1.02 8.33
CA THR A 180 17.21 0.44 8.31
C THR A 180 16.39 1.06 9.45
N GLU A 181 16.78 2.26 9.91
CA GLU A 181 15.97 3.02 10.90
C GLU A 181 14.53 3.24 10.41
N PHE A 182 14.34 3.33 9.09
CA PHE A 182 13.02 3.36 8.47
C PHE A 182 12.20 2.09 8.74
N GLU A 183 12.78 0.90 8.56
CA GLU A 183 12.06 -0.37 8.81
C GLU A 183 11.64 -0.51 10.28
N LYS A 184 12.49 -0.06 11.21
CA LYS A 184 12.14 -0.03 12.64
C LYS A 184 10.99 0.93 12.91
N ALA A 185 11.09 2.15 12.40
CA ALA A 185 10.04 3.16 12.53
C ALA A 185 8.72 2.68 11.91
N PHE A 186 8.78 2.09 10.72
CA PHE A 186 7.63 1.50 10.04
C PHE A 186 6.93 0.45 10.92
N VAL A 187 7.65 -0.57 11.40
CA VAL A 187 7.04 -1.64 12.21
C VAL A 187 6.45 -1.09 13.51
N SER A 188 7.12 -0.11 14.12
CA SER A 188 6.71 0.53 15.38
C SER A 188 5.46 1.40 15.21
N LEU A 189 5.41 2.21 14.16
CA LEU A 189 4.36 3.21 13.94
C LEU A 189 3.11 2.65 13.27
N THR A 190 3.24 1.63 12.42
CA THR A 190 2.16 1.12 11.56
C THR A 190 0.88 0.79 12.33
N PRO A 191 0.90 0.01 13.43
CA PRO A 191 -0.33 -0.37 14.11
C PRO A 191 -1.13 0.83 14.65
N GLY A 192 -0.47 1.79 15.28
CA GLY A 192 -1.14 2.98 15.85
C GLY A 192 -1.70 3.91 14.77
N ILE A 193 -0.95 4.13 13.69
CA ILE A 193 -1.41 4.95 12.56
C ILE A 193 -2.61 4.28 11.88
N LEU A 194 -2.54 2.98 11.58
CA LEU A 194 -3.65 2.28 10.95
C LEU A 194 -4.88 2.25 11.84
N GLN A 195 -4.73 2.05 13.15
CA GLN A 195 -5.85 2.14 14.07
C GLN A 195 -6.51 3.52 14.01
N THR A 196 -5.72 4.59 13.93
CA THR A 196 -6.25 5.96 13.78
C THR A 196 -7.02 6.13 12.46
N ILE A 197 -6.52 5.56 11.37
CA ILE A 197 -7.19 5.56 10.07
C ILE A 197 -8.53 4.83 10.17
N PHE A 198 -8.58 3.62 10.73
CA PHE A 198 -9.78 2.80 10.80
C PHE A 198 -10.78 3.22 11.88
N VAL A 199 -10.35 3.95 12.92
CA VAL A 199 -11.29 4.63 13.84
C VAL A 199 -12.04 5.73 13.10
N ARG A 200 -11.37 6.48 12.22
CA ARG A 200 -11.97 7.57 11.45
C ARG A 200 -12.81 7.06 10.28
N ASP A 201 -12.31 6.03 9.59
CA ASP A 201 -12.91 5.43 8.40
C ASP A 201 -12.97 3.90 8.58
N PRO A 202 -14.01 3.40 9.27
CA PRO A 202 -14.16 1.97 9.58
C PRO A 202 -14.14 1.09 8.34
N LEU A 203 -13.64 -0.13 8.49
CA LEU A 203 -13.55 -1.10 7.40
C LEU A 203 -14.96 -1.47 6.89
N PRO A 204 -15.31 -1.18 5.62
CA PRO A 204 -16.57 -1.64 5.05
C PRO A 204 -16.60 -3.17 4.93
N MET A 205 -17.72 -3.78 5.33
CA MET A 205 -17.96 -5.22 5.25
C MET A 205 -19.14 -5.54 4.34
N LEU A 206 -19.01 -6.57 3.50
CA LEU A 206 -20.08 -6.99 2.59
C LEU A 206 -21.06 -7.93 3.30
N LYS A 207 -22.30 -7.47 3.44
CA LYS A 207 -23.37 -8.29 4.00
C LYS A 207 -23.54 -9.59 3.21
N GLY A 208 -23.48 -10.72 3.91
CA GLY A 208 -23.67 -12.06 3.34
C GLY A 208 -22.44 -12.66 2.64
N ALA A 209 -21.28 -12.01 2.69
CA ALA A 209 -20.03 -12.61 2.23
C ALA A 209 -19.46 -13.58 3.28
N ASP A 210 -18.63 -14.53 2.83
CA ASP A 210 -18.01 -15.54 3.71
C ASP A 210 -16.74 -15.00 4.37
N TYR A 211 -16.89 -14.47 5.58
CA TYR A 211 -15.78 -14.01 6.41
C TYR A 211 -15.24 -15.07 7.37
N THR A 212 -15.63 -16.35 7.25
CA THR A 212 -15.27 -17.40 8.21
C THR A 212 -13.76 -17.55 8.40
N ALA A 213 -12.96 -17.38 7.33
CA ALA A 213 -11.51 -17.41 7.44
C ALA A 213 -10.93 -16.11 8.05
N PHE A 214 -11.58 -14.97 7.78
CA PHE A 214 -11.15 -13.64 8.21
C PHE A 214 -11.47 -13.36 9.70
N SER A 215 -12.51 -14.00 10.26
CA SER A 215 -12.99 -13.74 11.62
C SER A 215 -11.95 -13.98 12.72
N ARG A 216 -10.88 -14.73 12.44
CA ARG A 216 -9.75 -14.88 13.37
C ARG A 216 -9.00 -13.58 13.68
N PHE A 217 -9.23 -12.52 12.91
CA PHE A 217 -8.69 -11.19 13.16
C PHE A 217 -9.62 -10.33 14.00
N GLU A 218 -10.80 -10.80 14.35
CA GLU A 218 -11.69 -10.13 15.30
C GLU A 218 -11.10 -10.23 16.72
N TYR A 219 -11.24 -9.17 17.50
CA TYR A 219 -10.96 -9.22 18.93
C TYR A 219 -11.95 -10.15 19.61
N SER A 220 -11.46 -10.95 20.56
CA SER A 220 -12.35 -11.53 21.55
C SER A 220 -12.77 -10.46 22.58
N ASP A 221 -13.91 -10.64 23.25
CA ASP A 221 -14.40 -9.73 24.30
C ASP A 221 -13.34 -9.43 25.38
N LYS A 222 -12.38 -10.34 25.59
CA LYS A 222 -11.31 -10.20 26.59
C LYS A 222 -10.09 -9.44 26.09
N GLU A 223 -9.90 -9.35 24.77
CA GLU A 223 -8.74 -8.74 24.12
C GLU A 223 -9.05 -7.37 23.53
N ALA A 224 -10.34 -7.00 23.43
CA ALA A 224 -10.78 -5.73 22.88
C ALA A 224 -10.16 -4.54 23.66
N PRO A 225 -9.61 -3.53 22.97
CA PRO A 225 -8.94 -2.41 23.60
C PRO A 225 -9.94 -1.45 24.28
N THR A 226 -10.02 -1.50 25.61
CA THR A 226 -10.94 -0.63 26.39
C THR A 226 -10.51 0.83 26.46
N TYR A 227 -9.26 1.15 26.12
CA TYR A 227 -8.73 2.51 26.20
C TYR A 227 -9.36 3.46 25.18
N LEU A 228 -9.86 2.94 24.04
CA LEU A 228 -10.54 3.73 23.03
C LEU A 228 -11.78 4.42 23.61
N GLN A 229 -12.61 3.67 24.33
CA GLN A 229 -13.77 4.23 25.01
C GLN A 229 -13.35 5.03 26.26
N THR A 230 -12.57 4.43 27.15
CA THR A 230 -12.29 5.00 28.48
C THR A 230 -11.41 6.26 28.47
N VAL A 231 -10.54 6.42 27.46
CA VAL A 231 -9.62 7.57 27.35
C VAL A 231 -10.07 8.56 26.27
N TYR A 232 -10.59 8.06 25.14
CA TYR A 232 -10.91 8.88 23.99
C TYR A 232 -12.43 9.06 23.76
N GLY A 233 -13.28 8.36 24.52
CA GLY A 233 -14.74 8.44 24.34
C GLY A 233 -15.21 7.88 23.00
N ILE A 234 -14.41 7.00 22.39
CA ILE A 234 -14.77 6.35 21.12
C ILE A 234 -15.54 5.09 21.47
N ASP A 235 -16.86 5.15 21.28
CA ASP A 235 -17.74 4.00 21.46
C ASP A 235 -17.56 2.98 20.32
N GLU A 236 -17.84 1.72 20.63
CA GLU A 236 -17.96 0.69 19.59
C GLU A 236 -19.08 1.09 18.61
N ILE A 237 -18.77 1.03 17.32
CA ILE A 237 -19.71 1.42 16.27
C ILE A 237 -20.63 0.22 16.01
N GLY A 238 -21.73 0.15 16.75
CA GLY A 238 -22.78 -0.86 16.55
C GLY A 238 -22.39 -2.27 17.03
N ASP A 239 -23.07 -3.28 16.48
CA ASP A 239 -22.86 -4.70 16.81
C ASP A 239 -21.78 -5.38 15.92
N ASP A 240 -21.05 -4.59 15.12
CA ASP A 240 -20.05 -5.12 14.20
C ASP A 240 -18.77 -5.55 14.96
N PRO A 241 -18.13 -6.66 14.57
CA PRO A 241 -16.98 -7.18 15.30
C PRO A 241 -15.78 -6.24 15.18
N SER A 242 -15.17 -5.93 16.32
CA SER A 242 -13.95 -5.12 16.40
C SER A 242 -12.74 -5.88 15.82
N LEU A 243 -12.05 -5.29 14.84
CA LEU A 243 -10.91 -5.93 14.17
C LEU A 243 -9.55 -5.58 14.80
N ASN A 244 -8.73 -6.61 15.01
CA ASN A 244 -7.34 -6.48 15.41
C ASN A 244 -6.43 -6.24 14.19
N ILE A 245 -6.35 -4.97 13.76
CA ILE A 245 -5.48 -4.54 12.65
C ILE A 245 -4.01 -4.86 12.92
N GLY A 246 -3.58 -4.78 14.18
CA GLY A 246 -2.23 -5.15 14.60
C GLY A 246 -1.89 -6.60 14.24
N LYS A 247 -2.85 -7.52 14.38
CA LYS A 247 -2.70 -8.93 13.99
C LYS A 247 -2.67 -9.12 12.47
N ILE A 248 -3.52 -8.40 11.72
CA ILE A 248 -3.53 -8.44 10.25
C ILE A 248 -2.16 -8.05 9.66
N ILE A 249 -1.49 -7.07 10.26
CA ILE A 249 -0.15 -6.61 9.81
C ILE A 249 0.97 -7.45 10.42
N GLY A 250 0.94 -7.65 11.74
CA GLY A 250 2.08 -8.10 12.52
C GLY A 250 2.31 -9.61 12.52
N GLU A 251 1.29 -10.43 12.20
CA GLU A 251 1.39 -11.89 12.32
C GLU A 251 2.41 -12.51 11.34
N ASP A 252 2.49 -12.02 10.09
CA ASP A 252 3.45 -12.51 9.09
C ASP A 252 3.98 -11.39 8.19
N ILE A 253 4.78 -10.50 8.78
CA ILE A 253 5.57 -9.48 8.06
C ILE A 253 7.03 -9.89 7.91
N LYS A 254 7.55 -9.82 6.69
CA LYS A 254 8.98 -10.07 6.40
C LYS A 254 9.52 -9.04 5.41
N PHE A 255 10.66 -8.46 5.77
CA PHE A 255 11.53 -7.77 4.83
C PHE A 255 12.36 -8.83 4.12
N ALA A 256 12.27 -8.91 2.80
CA ALA A 256 12.85 -9.99 2.02
C ALA A 256 13.64 -9.47 0.82
N ASP A 257 14.69 -10.21 0.49
CA ASP A 257 15.53 -9.98 -0.68
C ASP A 257 14.73 -10.24 -1.97
N SER A 258 14.56 -9.20 -2.80
CA SER A 258 13.84 -9.28 -4.07
C SER A 258 14.39 -10.38 -4.99
N THR A 259 15.70 -10.67 -4.98
CA THR A 259 16.31 -11.70 -5.84
C THR A 259 15.76 -13.10 -5.55
N ARG A 260 15.28 -13.33 -4.31
CA ARG A 260 14.72 -14.60 -3.83
C ARG A 260 13.20 -14.58 -3.73
N SER A 261 12.56 -13.46 -4.05
CA SER A 261 11.11 -13.29 -3.94
C SER A 261 10.52 -12.81 -5.28
N PRO A 262 10.01 -13.75 -6.11
CA PRO A 262 9.38 -13.41 -7.38
C PRO A 262 8.24 -12.39 -7.23
N GLY A 263 7.44 -12.51 -6.16
CA GLY A 263 6.36 -11.56 -5.90
C GLY A 263 6.84 -10.13 -5.61
N ILE A 264 7.97 -9.96 -4.92
CA ILE A 264 8.58 -8.64 -4.72
C ILE A 264 9.06 -8.07 -6.06
N GLN A 265 9.70 -8.87 -6.92
CA GLN A 265 10.08 -8.40 -8.27
C GLN A 265 8.87 -8.01 -9.12
N ILE A 266 7.74 -8.71 -8.96
CA ILE A 266 6.48 -8.32 -9.61
C ILE A 266 6.01 -6.97 -9.06
N ALA A 267 6.03 -6.77 -7.74
CA ALA A 267 5.68 -5.48 -7.13
C ALA A 267 6.59 -4.33 -7.62
N ASP A 268 7.91 -4.54 -7.73
CA ASP A 268 8.87 -3.57 -8.30
C ASP A 268 8.49 -3.17 -9.73
N LEU A 269 8.21 -4.17 -10.58
CA LEU A 269 7.83 -3.96 -11.97
C LEU A 269 6.49 -3.22 -12.10
N LEU A 270 5.55 -3.44 -11.17
CA LEU A 270 4.26 -2.75 -11.14
C LEU A 270 4.41 -1.32 -10.59
N ALA A 271 5.15 -1.09 -9.50
CA ALA A 271 5.46 0.23 -8.96
C ALA A 271 6.17 1.10 -10.02
N SER A 272 7.17 0.51 -10.68
CA SER A 272 7.88 1.15 -11.79
C SER A 272 6.99 1.41 -12.99
N GLY A 273 6.02 0.54 -13.27
CA GLY A 273 5.00 0.71 -14.31
C GLY A 273 4.10 1.90 -14.05
N VAL A 274 3.48 1.94 -12.87
CA VAL A 274 2.60 3.05 -12.44
C VAL A 274 3.37 4.36 -12.52
N ARG A 275 4.56 4.42 -11.92
CA ARG A 275 5.42 5.61 -11.99
C ARG A 275 5.74 6.03 -13.42
N ARG A 276 6.04 5.08 -14.31
CA ARG A 276 6.40 5.38 -15.70
C ARG A 276 5.20 5.89 -16.51
N VAL A 277 3.99 5.38 -16.26
CA VAL A 277 2.73 5.91 -16.82
C VAL A 277 2.46 7.32 -16.34
N LEU A 278 2.56 7.59 -15.04
CA LEU A 278 2.30 8.93 -14.48
C LEU A 278 3.32 9.97 -14.99
N ARG A 279 4.54 9.54 -15.33
CA ARG A 279 5.56 10.38 -15.99
C ARG A 279 5.47 10.40 -17.51
N GLN A 280 4.45 9.78 -18.10
CA GLN A 280 4.21 9.73 -19.54
C GLN A 280 5.38 9.15 -20.35
N ASN A 281 6.12 8.20 -19.78
CA ASN A 281 7.40 7.71 -20.32
C ASN A 281 7.31 6.34 -21.03
N PHE A 282 6.11 5.83 -21.32
CA PHE A 282 5.93 4.75 -22.29
C PHE A 282 5.79 5.32 -23.71
N LYS A 283 6.08 4.50 -24.72
CA LYS A 283 5.75 4.86 -26.11
C LYS A 283 4.23 4.89 -26.30
N ASP A 284 3.51 3.97 -25.64
CA ASP A 284 2.05 3.96 -25.56
C ASP A 284 1.56 4.02 -24.10
N ASN A 285 1.49 5.24 -23.54
CA ASN A 285 1.02 5.47 -22.17
C ASN A 285 -0.44 5.04 -21.96
N ARG A 286 -1.28 5.19 -22.99
CA ARG A 286 -2.70 4.81 -22.91
C ARG A 286 -2.84 3.31 -22.78
N GLN A 287 -2.13 2.52 -23.59
CA GLN A 287 -2.13 1.06 -23.48
C GLN A 287 -1.52 0.59 -22.17
N ALA A 288 -0.47 1.25 -21.67
CA ALA A 288 0.08 0.96 -20.35
C ALA A 288 -0.94 1.22 -19.24
N ALA A 289 -1.67 2.34 -19.29
CA ALA A 289 -2.74 2.66 -18.34
C ALA A 289 -3.88 1.64 -18.39
N VAL A 290 -4.32 1.20 -19.58
CA VAL A 290 -5.32 0.13 -19.75
C VAL A 290 -4.85 -1.16 -19.05
N LEU A 291 -3.60 -1.57 -19.28
CA LEU A 291 -3.09 -2.83 -18.75
C LEU A 291 -2.86 -2.78 -17.25
N LEU A 292 -2.35 -1.67 -16.71
CA LEU A 292 -2.19 -1.48 -15.27
C LEU A 292 -3.55 -1.39 -14.58
N GLY A 293 -4.49 -0.63 -15.15
CA GLY A 293 -5.87 -0.55 -14.67
C GLY A 293 -6.52 -1.92 -14.57
N SER A 294 -6.35 -2.78 -15.57
CA SER A 294 -6.91 -4.15 -15.55
C SER A 294 -6.39 -5.08 -14.44
N LEU A 295 -5.39 -4.66 -13.67
CA LEU A 295 -4.92 -5.33 -12.46
C LEU A 295 -5.49 -4.73 -11.17
N MET A 296 -6.05 -3.53 -11.21
CA MET A 296 -6.53 -2.79 -10.04
C MET A 296 -8.01 -3.05 -9.80
N PRO A 297 -8.46 -3.18 -8.55
CA PRO A 297 -9.89 -3.19 -8.25
C PRO A 297 -10.48 -1.78 -8.44
N GLN A 298 -11.72 -1.72 -8.91
CA GLN A 298 -12.49 -0.47 -8.95
C GLN A 298 -12.69 0.08 -7.53
N ARG A 299 -12.61 1.40 -7.42
CA ARG A 299 -12.95 2.15 -6.21
C ARG A 299 -14.33 2.79 -6.37
N GLU A 300 -14.71 3.63 -5.42
CA GLU A 300 -15.90 4.45 -5.51
C GLU A 300 -15.89 5.29 -6.80
N THR A 301 -17.06 5.56 -7.38
CA THR A 301 -17.16 6.30 -8.64
C THR A 301 -16.46 7.66 -8.55
N GLY A 302 -15.57 7.94 -9.52
CA GLY A 302 -14.81 9.18 -9.56
C GLY A 302 -13.55 9.18 -8.69
N VAL A 303 -13.25 8.06 -8.01
CA VAL A 303 -12.01 7.88 -7.26
C VAL A 303 -11.04 7.04 -8.11
N PRO A 304 -9.89 7.59 -8.54
CA PRO A 304 -8.94 6.86 -9.33
C PRO A 304 -8.33 5.69 -8.53
N PRO A 305 -7.98 4.57 -9.20
CA PRO A 305 -7.44 3.39 -8.53
C PRO A 305 -6.03 3.59 -7.97
N VAL A 306 -5.26 4.55 -8.52
CA VAL A 306 -4.00 5.03 -7.94
C VAL A 306 -4.32 6.20 -7.01
N HIS A 307 -4.00 6.06 -5.72
CA HIS A 307 -4.18 7.16 -4.77
C HIS A 307 -3.03 8.17 -4.91
N LEU A 308 -3.35 9.43 -5.21
CA LEU A 308 -2.36 10.50 -5.33
C LEU A 308 -2.25 11.25 -4.00
N LEU A 309 -1.08 11.22 -3.36
CA LEU A 309 -0.81 11.86 -2.07
C LEU A 309 -0.05 13.18 -2.26
N GLY A 310 -0.55 14.24 -1.63
CA GLY A 310 0.11 15.53 -1.52
C GLY A 310 0.00 16.09 -0.10
N PHE A 311 0.98 16.91 0.30
CA PHE A 311 1.02 17.54 1.63
C PHE A 311 0.62 19.01 1.64
N SER A 312 0.40 19.60 0.46
CA SER A 312 -0.02 21.00 0.36
C SER A 312 -1.44 21.18 0.87
N GLN A 313 -1.66 22.23 1.67
CA GLN A 313 -3.00 22.63 2.11
C GLN A 313 -3.77 23.37 1.02
N LYS A 314 -3.09 23.79 -0.05
CA LYS A 314 -3.72 24.42 -1.21
C LYS A 314 -4.09 23.35 -2.21
N GLN A 315 -5.22 23.53 -2.88
CA GLN A 315 -5.60 22.65 -3.98
C GLN A 315 -4.56 22.76 -5.09
N GLN A 316 -3.82 21.69 -5.30
CA GLN A 316 -2.83 21.59 -6.38
C GLN A 316 -3.51 21.03 -7.63
N HIS A 317 -3.17 21.61 -8.77
CA HIS A 317 -3.61 21.08 -10.06
C HIS A 317 -2.68 19.93 -10.46
N ILE A 318 -3.27 18.78 -10.76
CA ILE A 318 -2.58 17.64 -11.34
C ILE A 318 -2.67 17.78 -12.85
N ASP A 319 -1.55 17.56 -13.53
CA ASP A 319 -1.43 17.59 -14.99
C ASP A 319 -2.61 16.88 -15.69
N ASP A 320 -3.20 17.54 -16.69
CA ASP A 320 -4.40 17.05 -17.38
C ASP A 320 -4.18 15.68 -18.04
N GLU A 321 -2.98 15.42 -18.56
CA GLU A 321 -2.66 14.13 -19.19
C GLU A 321 -2.53 13.02 -18.13
N VAL A 322 -1.96 13.33 -16.96
CA VAL A 322 -1.93 12.41 -15.81
C VAL A 322 -3.36 12.11 -15.32
N THR A 323 -4.21 13.13 -15.29
CA THR A 323 -5.65 12.96 -14.97
C THR A 323 -6.34 12.06 -16.00
N ALA A 324 -6.09 12.27 -17.30
CA ALA A 324 -6.65 11.43 -18.36
C ALA A 324 -6.19 9.97 -18.26
N LEU A 325 -4.90 9.73 -18.02
CA LEU A 325 -4.35 8.37 -17.83
C LEU A 325 -4.91 7.70 -16.56
N SER A 326 -5.14 8.47 -15.49
CA SER A 326 -5.75 7.95 -14.26
C SER A 326 -7.20 7.53 -14.47
N ARG A 327 -7.96 8.29 -15.27
CA ARG A 327 -9.32 7.90 -15.69
C ARG A 327 -9.31 6.66 -16.58
N VAL A 328 -8.32 6.51 -17.46
CA VAL A 328 -8.16 5.27 -18.24
C VAL A 328 -7.93 4.09 -17.32
N MET A 329 -7.07 4.22 -16.29
CA MET A 329 -6.90 3.16 -15.30
C MET A 329 -8.22 2.83 -14.59
N GLU A 330 -8.98 3.84 -14.16
CA GLU A 330 -10.30 3.67 -13.52
C GLU A 330 -11.30 2.91 -14.40
N VAL A 331 -11.45 3.29 -15.67
CA VAL A 331 -12.39 2.66 -16.61
C VAL A 331 -12.08 1.19 -16.84
N TYR A 332 -10.79 0.83 -16.88
CA TYR A 332 -10.34 -0.54 -17.12
C TYR A 332 -10.08 -1.34 -15.84
N SER A 333 -10.33 -0.74 -14.66
CA SER A 333 -10.26 -1.45 -13.38
C SER A 333 -11.24 -2.62 -13.31
N ARG A 334 -10.83 -3.65 -12.58
CA ARG A 334 -11.64 -4.84 -12.34
C ARG A 334 -12.85 -4.49 -11.48
N PRO A 335 -14.07 -4.97 -11.82
CA PRO A 335 -15.24 -4.74 -11.00
C PRO A 335 -15.01 -5.11 -9.54
N MET A 336 -15.33 -4.20 -8.61
CA MET A 336 -15.21 -4.49 -7.18
C MET A 336 -16.12 -5.67 -6.80
N PHE A 337 -17.38 -5.59 -7.22
CA PHE A 337 -18.39 -6.61 -6.97
C PHE A 337 -18.47 -7.62 -8.11
N VAL A 338 -18.59 -8.89 -7.76
CA VAL A 338 -18.88 -9.95 -8.73
C VAL A 338 -20.35 -9.81 -9.12
N GLN A 339 -20.63 -9.59 -10.41
CA GLN A 339 -22.00 -9.63 -10.92
C GLN A 339 -22.50 -11.07 -10.82
N LYS A 340 -23.62 -11.27 -10.10
CA LYS A 340 -24.27 -12.57 -9.95
C LYS A 340 -25.13 -12.91 -11.15
#